data_AF-A0A2H1EAC8-F1
#
_entry.id   AF-A0A2H1EAC8-F1
#
_cell.length_a   1.000
_cell.length_b   1.000
_cell.length_c   1.000
_cell.angle_alpha   90.00
_cell.angle_beta   90.00
_cell.angle_gamma   90.00
#
_symmetry.space_group_name_H-M   'P 1'
#
loop_
_entity.id
_entity.type
_entity.pdbx_description
1 polymer ?
#
loop_
_entity_poly.entity_id
_entity_poly.type
_entity_poly.pdbx_seq_one_letter_code
_entity_poly.pdbx_strand_id
1 'polypeptide(L)'
;MKRIVVFLIIYVFLFCKGQTEPKVVTSSFEYLSEEVLKVKTKEELRLIRNEIFARKGYVFKSEDLNTYYKTKSWYKPDSTIEVTLSDKEQSYIGKVKHFETQFTLKENKNCLYYFGLNKIDFFPLTNDKLLSGKYVDDLEKFKLKNLNEVVEGNLCGGGSVWDIMHYETIKYRLLFYTCDSDNLYMKMAIIDNGQTKEFIQLYGSSLALDGDSVTTGYHDIGFKLDHDDLEVYKIFKIWDEENSTEDNMYPVKEIRKEVTKYKLTDQGLVEQ
;
A
#
# COMPACT_ATOMS: atom_id res chain seq x y z
N MET A 1 -60.24 -34.08 -16.28
CA MET A 1 -58.78 -34.27 -16.36
C MET A 1 -58.29 -33.84 -17.75
N LYS A 2 -57.29 -32.94 -17.77
CA LYS A 2 -56.45 -32.48 -18.89
C LYS A 2 -57.14 -31.88 -20.14
N ARG A 3 -57.21 -30.55 -20.15
CA ARG A 3 -57.19 -29.69 -21.35
C ARG A 3 -55.78 -29.11 -21.49
N ILE A 4 -55.32 -28.90 -22.73
CA ILE A 4 -54.32 -27.92 -23.25
C ILE A 4 -53.86 -28.52 -24.60
N VAL A 5 -54.47 -28.13 -25.73
CA VAL A 5 -54.26 -26.90 -26.52
C VAL A 5 -52.87 -26.86 -27.18
N VAL A 6 -52.90 -27.14 -28.49
CA VAL A 6 -51.84 -26.99 -29.49
C VAL A 6 -51.43 -25.52 -29.59
N PHE A 7 -50.13 -25.23 -29.49
CA PHE A 7 -49.58 -23.91 -29.79
C PHE A 7 -48.74 -23.94 -31.06
N LEU A 8 -49.14 -23.07 -31.98
CA LEU A 8 -48.53 -22.73 -33.26
C LEU A 8 -47.14 -22.13 -33.09
N ILE A 9 -46.24 -22.57 -33.97
CA ILE A 9 -44.94 -21.95 -34.25
C ILE A 9 -45.18 -20.68 -35.07
N ILE A 10 -44.74 -19.52 -34.58
CA ILE A 10 -44.38 -18.37 -35.42
C ILE A 10 -43.02 -17.82 -34.95
N TYR A 11 -42.06 -17.96 -35.84
CA TYR A 11 -40.72 -17.38 -35.81
C TYR A 11 -40.80 -15.87 -36.00
N VAL A 12 -40.18 -15.08 -35.12
CA VAL A 12 -39.73 -13.72 -35.47
C VAL A 12 -38.33 -13.52 -34.87
N PHE A 13 -37.32 -13.58 -35.75
CA PHE A 13 -36.02 -12.96 -35.52
C PHE A 13 -36.20 -11.45 -35.38
N LEU A 14 -35.75 -10.86 -34.28
CA LEU A 14 -35.48 -9.42 -34.23
C LEU A 14 -34.43 -9.12 -33.16
N PHE A 15 -33.21 -8.89 -33.66
CA PHE A 15 -32.19 -7.99 -33.12
C PHE A 15 -32.03 -7.94 -31.59
N CYS A 16 -31.03 -8.67 -31.07
CA CYS A 16 -30.32 -8.24 -29.87
C CYS A 16 -29.62 -6.88 -30.17
N LYS A 17 -30.35 -5.78 -30.00
CA LYS A 17 -29.70 -4.52 -29.64
C LYS A 17 -29.21 -4.69 -28.21
N GLY A 18 -27.89 -4.66 -28.04
CA GLY A 18 -27.28 -4.50 -26.72
C GLY A 18 -27.91 -3.30 -26.05
N GLN A 19 -28.64 -3.55 -24.96
CA GLN A 19 -29.04 -2.49 -24.04
C GLN A 19 -27.76 -2.03 -23.35
N THR A 20 -27.17 -0.94 -23.86
CA THR A 20 -26.36 -0.08 -23.01
C THR A 20 -27.27 0.43 -21.91
N GLU A 21 -27.11 -0.09 -20.70
CA GLU A 21 -27.70 0.51 -19.51
C GLU A 21 -27.32 1.99 -19.48
N PRO A 22 -28.28 2.91 -19.37
CA PRO A 22 -27.96 4.32 -19.25
C PRO A 22 -27.26 4.51 -17.90
N LYS A 23 -25.99 4.92 -17.95
CA LYS A 23 -25.24 5.36 -16.76
C LYS A 23 -26.01 6.54 -16.17
N VAL A 24 -26.77 6.29 -15.10
CA VAL A 24 -27.48 7.31 -14.36
C VAL A 24 -26.42 8.28 -13.86
N VAL A 25 -26.34 9.46 -14.49
CA VAL A 25 -25.54 10.58 -13.99
C VAL A 25 -26.31 11.11 -12.79
N THR A 26 -26.08 10.53 -11.62
CA THR A 26 -26.58 11.03 -10.36
C THR A 26 -26.03 12.44 -10.16
N SER A 27 -26.92 13.41 -10.02
CA SER A 27 -26.58 14.83 -9.79
C SER A 27 -25.99 15.08 -8.39
N SER A 28 -25.94 14.05 -7.54
CA SER A 28 -25.44 14.09 -6.18
C SER A 28 -23.93 13.86 -6.09
N PHE A 29 -23.29 14.53 -5.14
CA PHE A 29 -21.90 14.28 -4.76
C PHE A 29 -21.70 12.83 -4.27
N GLU A 30 -20.65 12.15 -4.75
CA GLU A 30 -20.28 10.80 -4.34
C GLU A 30 -19.28 10.84 -3.19
N TYR A 31 -19.61 10.18 -2.08
CA TYR A 31 -18.71 10.05 -0.92
C TYR A 31 -17.89 8.76 -1.10
N LEU A 32 -16.60 8.92 -1.37
CA LEU A 32 -15.69 7.80 -1.59
C LEU A 32 -15.30 7.13 -0.27
N SER A 33 -15.04 5.83 -0.31
CA SER A 33 -14.53 5.09 0.84
C SER A 33 -13.08 5.49 1.15
N GLU A 34 -12.64 5.17 2.35
CA GLU A 34 -11.28 5.46 2.81
C GLU A 34 -10.22 4.78 1.95
N GLU A 35 -10.42 3.50 1.62
CA GLU A 35 -9.54 2.74 0.74
C GLU A 35 -9.41 3.36 -0.65
N VAL A 36 -10.51 3.92 -1.18
CA VAL A 36 -10.46 4.64 -2.45
C VAL A 36 -9.71 5.96 -2.31
N LEU A 37 -9.88 6.70 -1.22
CA LEU A 37 -9.16 7.96 -0.99
C LEU A 37 -7.65 7.74 -0.78
N LYS A 38 -7.24 6.69 -0.08
CA LYS A 38 -5.83 6.36 0.18
C LYS A 38 -5.01 6.20 -1.09
N VAL A 39 -5.62 5.69 -2.16
CA VAL A 39 -4.94 5.47 -3.45
C VAL A 39 -5.00 6.64 -4.41
N LYS A 40 -5.58 7.78 -4.01
CA LYS A 40 -5.67 8.98 -4.86
C LYS A 40 -4.43 9.85 -4.73
N THR A 41 -4.05 10.44 -5.85
CA THR A 41 -3.05 11.51 -5.88
C THR A 41 -3.53 12.74 -5.12
N LYS A 42 -2.61 13.58 -4.66
CA LYS A 42 -2.92 14.84 -3.99
C LYS A 42 -3.80 15.75 -4.87
N GLU A 43 -3.55 15.77 -6.17
CA GLU A 43 -4.34 16.50 -7.15
C GLU A 43 -5.76 15.95 -7.23
N GLU A 44 -5.95 14.63 -7.33
CA GLU A 44 -7.27 14.00 -7.33
C GLU A 44 -8.03 14.26 -6.02
N LEU A 45 -7.36 14.12 -4.86
CA LEU A 45 -7.97 14.42 -3.56
C LEU A 45 -8.39 15.88 -3.47
N ARG A 46 -7.55 16.80 -3.97
CA ARG A 46 -7.88 18.23 -4.06
C ARG A 46 -9.09 18.47 -4.94
N LEU A 47 -9.22 17.76 -6.06
CA LEU A 47 -10.43 17.81 -6.87
C LEU A 47 -11.63 17.28 -6.08
N ILE A 48 -11.58 16.04 -5.56
CA ILE A 48 -12.66 15.41 -4.78
C ILE A 48 -13.16 16.32 -3.65
N ARG A 49 -12.25 16.91 -2.86
CA ARG A 49 -12.62 17.85 -1.79
C ARG A 49 -13.36 19.08 -2.34
N ASN A 50 -12.87 19.65 -3.44
CA ASN A 50 -13.44 20.85 -4.03
C ASN A 50 -14.73 20.59 -4.80
N GLU A 51 -15.03 19.34 -5.17
CA GLU A 51 -16.26 19.03 -5.90
C GLU A 51 -17.51 19.34 -5.06
N ILE A 52 -17.47 19.18 -3.72
CA ILE A 52 -18.59 19.57 -2.84
C ILE A 52 -18.93 21.05 -3.00
N PHE A 53 -17.91 21.91 -3.04
CA PHE A 53 -18.08 23.34 -3.27
C PHE A 53 -18.58 23.61 -4.69
N ALA A 54 -18.04 22.90 -5.69
CA ALA A 54 -18.45 23.03 -7.08
C ALA A 54 -19.93 22.66 -7.28
N ARG A 55 -20.41 21.58 -6.65
CA ARG A 55 -21.80 21.13 -6.68
C ARG A 55 -22.78 22.14 -6.09
N LYS A 56 -22.30 23.01 -5.19
CA LYS A 56 -23.06 24.12 -4.59
C LYS A 56 -22.89 25.45 -5.36
N GLY A 57 -22.24 25.42 -6.52
CA GLY A 57 -22.07 26.60 -7.38
C GLY A 57 -20.94 27.54 -6.96
N TYR A 58 -20.01 27.10 -6.10
CA TYR A 58 -18.88 27.93 -5.70
C TYR A 58 -18.03 28.36 -6.91
N VAL A 59 -17.69 29.65 -6.97
CA VAL A 59 -16.78 30.19 -7.99
C VAL A 59 -15.35 30.15 -7.48
N PHE A 60 -14.53 29.27 -8.06
CA PHE A 60 -13.15 29.11 -7.64
C PHE A 60 -12.27 30.29 -8.08
N LYS A 61 -11.51 30.85 -7.13
CA LYS A 61 -10.43 31.81 -7.41
C LYS A 61 -9.20 31.15 -8.04
N SER A 62 -8.99 29.87 -7.73
CA SER A 62 -7.91 29.07 -8.29
C SER A 62 -8.20 28.77 -9.75
N GLU A 63 -7.32 29.21 -10.65
CA GLU A 63 -7.55 29.13 -12.10
C GLU A 63 -7.68 27.68 -12.58
N ASP A 64 -6.85 26.77 -12.05
CA ASP A 64 -6.87 25.34 -12.35
C ASP A 64 -8.20 24.67 -11.95
N LEU A 65 -8.69 24.92 -10.73
CA LEU A 65 -9.97 24.38 -10.26
C LEU A 65 -11.13 24.96 -11.07
N ASN A 66 -11.11 26.27 -11.32
CA ASN A 66 -12.13 26.94 -12.12
C ASN A 66 -12.19 26.34 -13.54
N THR A 67 -11.02 26.20 -14.17
CA THR A 67 -10.88 25.60 -15.50
C THR A 67 -11.37 24.16 -15.50
N TYR A 68 -10.94 23.34 -14.54
CA TYR A 68 -11.36 21.96 -14.41
C TYR A 68 -12.88 21.82 -14.25
N TYR A 69 -13.49 22.56 -13.33
CA TYR A 69 -14.92 22.44 -13.05
C TYR A 69 -15.79 23.01 -14.17
N LYS A 70 -15.34 24.04 -14.89
CA LYS A 70 -16.02 24.55 -16.10
C LYS A 70 -16.16 23.50 -17.20
N THR A 71 -15.32 22.46 -17.22
CA THR A 71 -15.48 21.34 -18.16
C THR A 71 -16.62 20.39 -17.79
N LYS A 72 -17.18 20.48 -16.57
CA LYS A 72 -18.21 19.57 -16.07
C LYS A 72 -19.59 20.12 -16.38
N SER A 73 -20.41 19.36 -17.11
CA SER A 73 -21.77 19.77 -17.51
C SER A 73 -22.71 20.06 -16.34
N TRP A 74 -22.44 19.49 -15.16
CA TRP A 74 -23.23 19.70 -13.95
C TRP A 74 -22.78 20.92 -13.12
N TYR A 75 -21.62 21.52 -13.41
CA TYR A 75 -21.10 22.66 -12.64
C TYR A 75 -21.81 23.95 -13.06
N LYS A 76 -22.47 24.59 -12.11
CA LYS A 76 -23.21 25.83 -12.30
C LYS A 76 -22.66 26.91 -11.37
N PRO A 77 -21.58 27.61 -11.75
CA PRO A 77 -21.00 28.66 -10.92
C PRO A 77 -22.00 29.79 -10.70
N ASP A 78 -22.16 30.22 -9.46
CA ASP A 78 -23.01 31.33 -9.05
C ASP A 78 -22.21 32.26 -8.14
N SER A 79 -21.93 33.49 -8.61
CA SER A 79 -21.14 34.46 -7.83
C SER A 79 -21.89 35.03 -6.62
N THR A 80 -23.20 34.77 -6.52
CA THR A 80 -24.05 35.27 -5.42
C THR A 80 -24.22 34.24 -4.31
N ILE A 81 -23.80 32.99 -4.52
CA ILE A 81 -24.00 31.92 -3.53
C ILE A 81 -22.97 32.01 -2.40
N GLU A 82 -23.46 31.96 -1.17
CA GLU A 82 -22.64 31.66 -0.01
C GLU A 82 -22.73 30.17 0.29
N VAL A 83 -21.59 29.48 0.30
CA VAL A 83 -21.56 28.03 0.42
C VAL A 83 -21.66 27.61 1.89
N THR A 84 -22.81 27.06 2.26
CA THR A 84 -23.01 26.39 3.56
C THR A 84 -22.80 24.89 3.43
N LEU A 85 -21.96 24.34 4.29
CA LEU A 85 -21.66 22.91 4.35
C LEU A 85 -22.42 22.26 5.52
N SER A 86 -23.05 21.13 5.25
CA SER A 86 -23.59 20.25 6.30
C SER A 86 -22.48 19.59 7.11
N ASP A 87 -22.79 19.12 8.31
CA ASP A 87 -21.83 18.41 9.17
C ASP A 87 -21.19 17.20 8.45
N LYS A 88 -21.99 16.48 7.65
CA LYS A 88 -21.50 15.36 6.83
C LYS A 88 -20.49 15.81 5.77
N GLU A 89 -20.75 16.93 5.10
CA GLU A 89 -19.83 17.50 4.10
C GLU A 89 -18.55 18.02 4.76
N GLN A 90 -18.66 18.71 5.90
CA GLN A 90 -17.52 19.18 6.67
C GLN A 90 -16.64 18.00 7.15
N SER A 91 -17.26 16.96 7.70
CA SER A 91 -16.57 15.74 8.13
C SER A 91 -15.84 15.06 6.98
N TYR A 92 -16.50 14.92 5.82
CA TYR A 92 -15.88 14.33 4.64
C TYR A 92 -14.74 15.18 4.08
N ILE A 93 -14.91 16.51 4.00
CA ILE A 93 -13.85 17.44 3.60
C ILE A 93 -12.65 17.31 4.55
N GLY A 94 -12.89 17.19 5.85
CA GLY A 94 -11.86 16.92 6.85
C GLY A 94 -11.12 15.62 6.57
N LYS A 95 -11.85 14.52 6.30
CA LYS A 95 -11.26 13.23 5.92
C LYS A 95 -10.41 13.32 4.64
N VAL A 96 -10.92 13.91 3.57
CA VAL A 96 -10.17 14.06 2.31
C VAL A 96 -8.94 14.95 2.53
N LYS A 97 -9.08 16.04 3.28
CA LYS A 97 -7.96 16.94 3.61
C LYS A 97 -6.89 16.23 4.44
N HIS A 98 -7.28 15.36 5.37
CA HIS A 98 -6.33 14.50 6.09
C HIS A 98 -5.51 13.69 5.08
N PHE A 99 -6.13 12.96 4.16
CA PHE A 99 -5.39 12.23 3.10
C PHE A 99 -4.54 13.15 2.20
N GLU A 100 -4.99 14.37 1.89
CA GLU A 100 -4.18 15.34 1.12
C GLU A 100 -2.89 15.77 1.85
N THR A 101 -2.94 15.84 3.18
CA THR A 101 -1.80 16.24 4.02
C THR A 101 -0.89 15.06 4.31
N GLN A 102 -1.41 13.84 4.44
CA GLN A 102 -0.58 12.65 4.71
C GLN A 102 0.51 12.41 3.64
N PHE A 103 0.35 12.95 2.42
CA PHE A 103 1.26 12.71 1.29
C PHE A 103 1.74 14.03 0.63
N THR A 104 2.73 14.70 1.21
CA THR A 104 3.48 15.74 0.48
C THR A 104 4.48 15.08 -0.49
N LEU A 105 3.95 14.61 -1.63
CA LEU A 105 4.68 13.83 -2.67
C LEU A 105 5.74 14.59 -3.46
N LYS A 106 6.13 15.81 -3.08
CA LYS A 106 7.15 16.52 -3.86
C LYS A 106 8.53 15.85 -3.80
N GLU A 107 8.77 14.94 -2.86
CA GLU A 107 10.13 14.39 -2.65
C GLU A 107 10.26 12.86 -2.59
N ASN A 108 9.20 12.05 -2.53
CA ASN A 108 9.39 10.61 -2.30
C ASN A 108 8.64 9.67 -3.24
N LYS A 109 8.86 9.85 -4.55
CA LYS A 109 8.55 8.79 -5.54
C LYS A 109 9.31 7.49 -5.25
N ASN A 110 10.33 7.52 -4.39
CA ASN A 110 11.19 6.39 -4.07
C ASN A 110 10.73 5.55 -2.86
N CYS A 111 9.47 5.72 -2.44
CA CYS A 111 8.86 5.01 -1.33
C CYS A 111 8.05 3.79 -1.82
N LEU A 112 8.16 2.66 -1.14
CA LEU A 112 7.45 1.42 -1.48
C LEU A 112 5.93 1.61 -1.49
N TYR A 113 5.38 2.39 -0.55
CA TYR A 113 3.97 2.76 -0.55
C TYR A 113 3.55 3.42 -1.87
N TYR A 114 4.26 4.47 -2.28
CA TYR A 114 3.96 5.19 -3.53
C TYR A 114 4.13 4.32 -4.77
N PHE A 115 5.17 3.48 -4.80
CA PHE A 115 5.36 2.53 -5.88
C PHE A 115 4.17 1.54 -5.98
N GLY A 116 3.73 1.02 -4.83
CA GLY A 116 2.61 0.10 -4.73
C GLY A 116 1.27 0.69 -5.15
N LEU A 117 1.00 1.97 -4.88
CA LEU A 117 -0.23 2.64 -5.34
C LEU A 117 -0.44 2.55 -6.86
N ASN A 118 0.64 2.48 -7.64
CA ASN A 118 0.59 2.43 -9.09
C ASN A 118 0.54 0.99 -9.64
N LYS A 119 0.44 -0.03 -8.77
CA LYS A 119 0.55 -1.46 -9.11
C LYS A 119 -0.46 -2.28 -8.31
N ILE A 120 -1.53 -2.72 -8.99
CA ILE A 120 -2.71 -3.38 -8.38
C ILE A 120 -2.35 -4.60 -7.51
N ASP A 121 -1.29 -5.32 -7.84
CA ASP A 121 -0.87 -6.58 -7.22
C ASP A 121 0.44 -6.46 -6.42
N PHE A 122 0.87 -5.24 -6.14
CA PHE A 122 2.04 -4.99 -5.30
C PHE A 122 1.77 -5.39 -3.86
N PHE A 123 0.72 -4.83 -3.26
CA PHE A 123 0.30 -5.17 -1.90
C PHE A 123 -0.52 -6.48 -1.86
N PRO A 124 -0.38 -7.29 -0.79
CA PRO A 124 0.67 -7.17 0.24
C PRO A 124 2.04 -7.50 -0.36
N LEU A 125 3.08 -6.75 0.02
CA LEU A 125 4.47 -7.03 -0.33
C LEU A 125 5.06 -7.99 0.71
N THR A 126 5.55 -9.15 0.25
CA THR A 126 6.19 -10.17 1.10
C THR A 126 7.65 -10.38 0.69
N ASN A 127 8.45 -11.07 1.52
CA ASN A 127 9.79 -11.52 1.12
C ASN A 127 9.75 -12.25 -0.21
N ASP A 128 8.85 -13.22 -0.36
CA ASP A 128 8.74 -14.01 -1.59
C ASP A 128 8.46 -13.12 -2.80
N LYS A 129 7.54 -12.15 -2.69
CA LYS A 129 7.30 -11.20 -3.78
C LYS A 129 8.53 -10.34 -4.09
N LEU A 130 9.25 -9.91 -3.06
CA LEU A 130 10.48 -9.14 -3.19
C LEU A 130 11.57 -9.95 -3.94
N LEU A 131 11.62 -11.27 -3.73
CA LEU A 131 12.60 -12.18 -4.31
C LEU A 131 12.15 -12.83 -5.63
N SER A 132 10.85 -12.88 -5.92
CA SER A 132 10.23 -13.63 -7.04
C SER A 132 10.50 -13.08 -8.45
N GLY A 133 11.44 -12.15 -8.63
CA GLY A 133 11.77 -11.53 -9.93
C GLY A 133 10.74 -10.51 -10.43
N LYS A 134 9.45 -10.68 -10.13
CA LYS A 134 8.34 -9.88 -10.67
C LYS A 134 8.51 -8.36 -10.51
N TYR A 135 9.08 -7.92 -9.39
CA TYR A 135 9.32 -6.51 -9.11
C TYR A 135 10.80 -6.20 -8.86
N VAL A 136 11.71 -7.16 -9.04
CA VAL A 136 13.11 -7.03 -8.61
C VAL A 136 13.78 -5.82 -9.25
N ASP A 137 13.62 -5.64 -10.57
CA ASP A 137 14.23 -4.51 -11.29
C ASP A 137 13.68 -3.16 -10.85
N ASP A 138 12.39 -3.08 -10.53
CA ASP A 138 11.78 -1.84 -10.06
C ASP A 138 12.18 -1.56 -8.61
N LEU A 139 12.17 -2.57 -7.75
CA LEU A 139 12.57 -2.46 -6.35
C LEU A 139 14.06 -2.15 -6.17
N GLU A 140 14.94 -2.65 -7.04
CA GLU A 140 16.37 -2.30 -7.04
C GLU A 140 16.62 -0.84 -7.40
N LYS A 141 15.76 -0.21 -8.23
CA LYS A 141 15.83 1.25 -8.49
C LYS A 141 15.43 2.07 -7.26
N PHE A 142 14.51 1.54 -6.45
CA PHE A 142 14.02 2.18 -5.22
C PHE A 142 14.87 1.89 -3.99
N LYS A 143 15.65 0.82 -4.01
CA LYS A 143 16.62 0.49 -2.98
C LYS A 143 17.68 1.60 -2.88
N LEU A 144 17.81 2.18 -1.70
CA LEU A 144 18.81 3.20 -1.44
C LEU A 144 20.19 2.55 -1.34
N LYS A 145 20.97 2.59 -2.43
CA LYS A 145 22.35 2.06 -2.46
C LYS A 145 23.36 2.90 -1.68
N ASN A 146 23.06 4.18 -1.45
CA ASN A 146 23.84 5.04 -0.55
C ASN A 146 23.14 5.04 0.81
N LEU A 147 23.64 4.20 1.72
CA LEU A 147 23.30 4.27 3.13
C LEU A 147 23.61 5.70 3.58
N ASN A 148 22.61 6.45 4.03
CA ASN A 148 22.87 7.78 4.58
C ASN A 148 23.55 7.65 5.96
N GLU A 149 24.22 8.70 6.43
CA GLU A 149 24.87 8.72 7.76
C GLU A 149 23.95 8.26 8.90
N VAL A 150 22.64 8.53 8.79
CA VAL A 150 21.62 8.07 9.74
C VAL A 150 21.63 6.54 9.89
N VAL A 151 21.84 5.81 8.81
CA VAL A 151 21.89 4.34 8.77
C VAL A 151 23.32 3.81 8.89
N GLU A 152 24.29 4.54 8.35
CA GLU A 152 25.71 4.23 8.36
C GLU A 152 26.23 4.23 9.82
N GLY A 153 26.57 3.06 10.36
CA GLY A 153 26.97 2.88 11.76
C GLY A 153 25.97 2.09 12.63
N ASN A 154 24.71 1.97 12.20
CA ASN A 154 23.75 1.02 12.81
C ASN A 154 23.73 -0.35 12.10
N LEU A 155 24.50 -0.45 11.02
CA LEU A 155 24.74 -1.66 10.23
C LEU A 155 26.19 -2.09 10.43
N CYS A 156 26.37 -3.38 10.68
CA CYS A 156 27.65 -4.06 10.89
C CYS A 156 28.28 -4.60 9.58
N GLY A 157 27.53 -4.58 8.47
CA GLY A 157 27.94 -5.17 7.20
C GLY A 157 27.11 -4.65 6.02
N GLY A 158 27.11 -5.40 4.92
CA GLY A 158 26.33 -5.07 3.72
C GLY A 158 24.83 -5.25 3.93
N GLY A 159 24.01 -4.42 3.27
CA GLY A 159 22.57 -4.45 3.44
C GLY A 159 21.78 -3.73 2.37
N SER A 160 20.46 -3.81 2.49
CA SER A 160 19.47 -3.15 1.66
C SER A 160 18.55 -2.31 2.52
N VAL A 161 18.19 -1.15 2.00
CA VAL A 161 17.38 -0.17 2.72
C VAL A 161 16.26 0.31 1.82
N TRP A 162 15.04 0.24 2.34
CA TRP A 162 13.84 0.65 1.62
C TRP A 162 13.02 1.62 2.48
N ASP A 163 12.61 2.73 1.87
CA ASP A 163 11.63 3.61 2.49
C ASP A 163 10.24 2.98 2.34
N ILE A 164 9.62 2.57 3.45
CA ILE A 164 8.30 1.92 3.42
C ILE A 164 7.21 2.96 3.22
N MET A 165 7.23 4.01 4.04
CA MET A 165 6.17 5.00 4.14
C MET A 165 6.75 6.34 4.58
N HIS A 166 6.16 7.43 4.10
CA HIS A 166 6.54 8.78 4.45
C HIS A 166 5.30 9.66 4.62
N TYR A 167 5.05 10.08 5.85
CA TYR A 167 4.14 11.15 6.24
C TYR A 167 4.88 12.50 6.19
N GLU A 168 4.17 13.61 6.39
CA GLU A 168 4.79 14.96 6.34
C GLU A 168 6.04 15.08 7.23
N THR A 169 6.02 14.45 8.40
CA THR A 169 7.08 14.54 9.41
C THR A 169 7.75 13.20 9.72
N ILE A 170 7.04 12.07 9.54
CA ILE A 170 7.54 10.74 9.91
C ILE A 170 7.89 9.92 8.67
N LYS A 171 9.04 9.27 8.70
CA LYS A 171 9.52 8.37 7.67
C LYS A 171 9.93 7.02 8.26
N TYR A 172 9.42 5.96 7.66
CA TYR A 172 9.73 4.58 8.01
C TYR A 172 10.65 3.98 6.98
N ARG A 173 11.68 3.30 7.47
CA ARG A 173 12.70 2.68 6.63
C ARG A 173 12.99 1.28 7.13
N LEU A 174 12.82 0.30 6.25
CA LEU A 174 13.16 -1.09 6.49
C LEU A 174 14.62 -1.33 6.12
N LEU A 175 15.35 -1.98 7.01
CA LEU A 175 16.75 -2.31 6.84
C LEU A 175 16.91 -3.81 6.92
N PHE A 176 17.51 -4.40 5.89
CA PHE A 176 17.98 -5.77 5.89
C PHE A 176 19.48 -5.77 5.77
N TYR A 177 20.18 -6.44 6.67
CA TYR A 177 21.64 -6.43 6.68
C TYR A 177 22.19 -7.67 7.35
N THR A 178 23.45 -7.99 7.07
CA THR A 178 24.14 -9.13 7.67
C THR A 178 25.23 -8.69 8.65
N CYS A 179 25.34 -9.36 9.80
CA CYS A 179 26.53 -9.28 10.68
C CYS A 179 27.24 -10.62 10.74
N ASP A 180 28.56 -10.59 10.96
CA ASP A 180 29.36 -11.75 11.35
C ASP A 180 29.17 -12.96 10.42
N SER A 181 29.25 -12.67 9.11
CA SER A 181 29.19 -13.60 7.96
C SER A 181 27.83 -14.26 7.69
N ASP A 182 27.01 -14.53 8.70
CA ASP A 182 25.85 -15.41 8.52
C ASP A 182 24.51 -14.83 9.03
N ASN A 183 24.46 -13.98 10.05
CA ASN A 183 23.16 -13.59 10.59
C ASN A 183 22.53 -12.44 9.79
N LEU A 184 21.35 -12.68 9.20
CA LEU A 184 20.49 -11.69 8.57
C LEU A 184 19.61 -11.01 9.62
N TYR A 185 19.63 -9.69 9.66
CA TYR A 185 18.84 -8.88 10.58
C TYR A 185 17.84 -8.04 9.82
N MET A 186 16.69 -7.81 10.45
CA MET A 186 15.70 -6.85 10.00
C MET A 186 15.48 -5.80 11.09
N LYS A 187 15.75 -4.54 10.74
CA LYS A 187 15.50 -3.37 11.58
C LYS A 187 14.53 -2.41 10.89
N MET A 188 13.81 -1.65 11.70
CA MET A 188 13.08 -0.46 11.27
C MET A 188 13.80 0.77 11.81
N ALA A 189 14.02 1.77 10.97
CA ALA A 189 14.35 3.12 11.42
C ALA A 189 13.11 4.00 11.33
N ILE A 190 12.84 4.73 12.42
CA ILE A 190 11.80 5.77 12.48
C ILE A 190 12.52 7.12 12.49
N ILE A 191 12.27 7.91 11.44
CA ILE A 191 12.85 9.23 11.28
C ILE A 191 11.71 10.25 11.46
N ASP A 192 11.87 11.18 12.39
CA ASP A 192 10.90 12.21 12.74
C ASP A 192 11.56 13.58 12.51
N ASN A 193 10.98 14.39 11.63
CA ASN A 193 11.51 15.69 11.23
C ASN A 193 12.99 15.65 10.76
N GLY A 194 13.35 14.58 10.04
CA GLY A 194 14.69 14.37 9.50
C GLY A 194 15.72 13.82 10.51
N GLN A 195 15.35 13.62 11.77
CA GLN A 195 16.20 13.02 12.80
C GLN A 195 15.78 11.59 13.09
N THR A 196 16.75 10.68 13.28
CA THR A 196 16.46 9.33 13.74
C THR A 196 15.93 9.37 15.16
N LYS A 197 14.67 8.96 15.33
CA LYS A 197 14.02 8.86 16.64
C LYS A 197 14.32 7.51 17.29
N GLU A 198 14.23 6.44 16.50
CA GLU A 198 14.31 5.08 17.02
C GLU A 198 14.79 4.09 15.95
N PHE A 199 15.57 3.11 16.39
CA PHE A 199 15.83 1.87 15.66
C PHE A 199 15.19 0.71 16.41
N ILE A 200 14.24 0.05 15.76
CA ILE A 200 13.57 -1.12 16.32
C ILE A 200 14.16 -2.33 15.62
N GLN A 201 14.82 -3.19 16.38
CA GLN A 201 15.18 -4.51 15.88
C GLN A 201 13.91 -5.37 15.83
N LEU A 202 13.41 -5.57 14.62
CA LEU A 202 12.24 -6.40 14.40
C LEU A 202 12.62 -7.86 14.65
N TYR A 203 13.66 -8.37 13.97
CA TYR A 203 14.23 -9.69 14.25
C TYR A 203 15.71 -9.79 13.81
N GLY A 204 16.40 -10.81 14.32
CA GLY A 204 17.68 -11.33 13.81
C GLY A 204 17.55 -12.82 13.51
N SER A 205 18.11 -13.30 12.40
CA SER A 205 18.12 -14.72 12.05
C SER A 205 19.18 -15.43 12.88
N SER A 206 19.00 -16.73 13.12
CA SER A 206 20.11 -17.59 13.52
C SER A 206 20.46 -18.42 12.28
N LEU A 207 21.47 -18.02 11.53
CA LEU A 207 22.00 -18.92 10.51
C LEU A 207 22.95 -19.90 11.22
N ALA A 208 22.49 -21.13 11.42
CA ALA A 208 23.36 -22.26 11.71
C ALA A 208 23.97 -22.71 10.38
N LEU A 209 24.84 -21.88 9.80
CA LEU A 209 25.55 -22.22 8.55
C LEU A 209 27.03 -22.54 8.77
N ASP A 210 27.51 -22.47 10.01
CA ASP A 210 28.87 -22.87 10.35
C ASP A 210 28.88 -23.94 11.44
N GLY A 211 29.53 -25.06 11.14
CA GLY A 211 30.02 -26.01 12.13
C GLY A 211 29.13 -27.20 12.41
N ASP A 212 27.96 -27.01 13.02
CA ASP A 212 27.17 -28.14 13.50
C ASP A 212 25.68 -27.82 13.55
N SER A 213 24.91 -28.62 12.81
CA SER A 213 23.50 -28.93 13.03
C SER A 213 22.43 -28.08 12.31
N VAL A 214 22.22 -28.39 11.02
CA VAL A 214 20.90 -28.26 10.35
C VAL A 214 19.81 -29.10 11.08
N THR A 215 20.23 -30.01 11.96
CA THR A 215 19.41 -30.94 12.75
C THR A 215 18.80 -30.35 14.04
N THR A 216 19.23 -29.18 14.53
CA THR A 216 18.78 -28.61 15.83
C THR A 216 17.72 -27.51 15.69
N GLY A 217 17.23 -27.27 14.47
CA GLY A 217 16.27 -26.23 14.18
C GLY A 217 16.93 -24.84 14.13
N TYR A 218 16.43 -24.01 13.22
CA TYR A 218 16.84 -22.62 13.04
C TYR A 218 15.61 -21.77 12.75
N HIS A 219 15.74 -20.45 12.68
CA HIS A 219 14.64 -19.61 12.24
C HIS A 219 15.04 -18.63 11.14
N ASP A 220 14.11 -18.47 10.23
CA ASP A 220 14.13 -17.51 9.13
C ASP A 220 13.27 -16.29 9.48
N ILE A 221 13.48 -15.20 8.75
CA ILE A 221 12.71 -13.95 8.90
C ILE A 221 11.89 -13.70 7.64
N GLY A 222 10.59 -13.51 7.82
CA GLY A 222 9.70 -13.02 6.78
C GLY A 222 9.01 -11.72 7.19
N PHE A 223 8.44 -11.01 6.23
CA PHE A 223 7.48 -9.96 6.50
C PHE A 223 6.33 -9.97 5.48
N LYS A 224 5.25 -9.30 5.86
CA LYS A 224 4.16 -8.90 4.99
C LYS A 224 3.84 -7.43 5.27
N LEU A 225 4.08 -6.59 4.29
CA LEU A 225 3.68 -5.19 4.31
C LEU A 225 2.38 -5.06 3.51
N ASP A 226 1.31 -4.64 4.16
CA ASP A 226 0.02 -4.35 3.55
C ASP A 226 -0.37 -2.91 3.86
N HIS A 227 -0.01 -2.00 2.96
CA HIS A 227 -0.22 -0.56 3.14
C HIS A 227 0.36 -0.03 4.46
N ASP A 228 -0.49 0.15 5.47
CA ASP A 228 -0.17 0.72 6.78
C ASP A 228 0.14 -0.38 7.82
N ASP A 229 -0.07 -1.65 7.49
CA ASP A 229 0.15 -2.78 8.41
C ASP A 229 1.42 -3.56 8.01
N LEU A 230 2.31 -3.76 8.99
CA LEU A 230 3.52 -4.56 8.86
C LEU A 230 3.42 -5.76 9.78
N GLU A 231 3.37 -6.96 9.20
CA GLU A 231 3.54 -8.20 9.94
C GLU A 231 4.96 -8.70 9.76
N VAL A 232 5.57 -9.12 10.85
CA VAL A 232 6.90 -9.71 10.87
C VAL A 232 6.84 -11.13 11.38
N TYR A 233 7.48 -12.03 10.65
CA TYR A 233 7.41 -13.47 10.87
C TYR A 233 8.76 -14.00 11.33
N LYS A 234 8.77 -14.71 12.46
CA LYS A 234 9.86 -15.59 12.85
C LYS A 234 9.46 -17.03 12.56
N ILE A 235 10.09 -17.61 11.55
CA ILE A 235 9.69 -18.90 10.97
C ILE A 235 10.70 -19.95 11.41
N PHE A 236 10.32 -20.77 12.37
CA PHE A 236 11.14 -21.88 12.84
C PHE A 236 11.05 -23.03 11.85
N LYS A 237 12.22 -23.51 11.44
CA LYS A 237 12.39 -24.54 10.42
C LYS A 237 13.29 -25.65 10.93
N ILE A 238 13.05 -26.85 10.44
CA ILE A 238 13.93 -28.01 10.59
C ILE A 238 14.26 -28.56 9.21
N TRP A 239 15.37 -29.29 9.08
CA TRP A 239 15.67 -30.04 7.87
C TRP A 239 14.60 -31.12 7.64
N ASP A 240 14.09 -31.19 6.42
CA ASP A 240 13.17 -32.22 5.95
C ASP A 240 13.95 -33.34 5.23
N GLU A 241 14.72 -34.10 6.00
CA GLU A 241 15.61 -35.15 5.48
C GLU A 241 14.90 -36.09 4.49
N GLU A 242 13.66 -36.48 4.80
CA GLU A 242 12.85 -37.41 4.00
C GLU A 242 12.55 -36.90 2.58
N ASN A 243 12.47 -35.59 2.39
CA ASN A 243 12.17 -34.97 1.10
C ASN A 243 13.42 -34.43 0.38
N SER A 244 14.61 -34.79 0.85
CA SER A 244 15.88 -34.35 0.23
C SER A 244 16.03 -34.95 -1.16
N THR A 245 16.45 -34.13 -2.12
CA THR A 245 16.64 -34.50 -3.53
C THR A 245 18.01 -34.04 -4.02
N GLU A 246 18.44 -34.53 -5.19
CA GLU A 246 19.69 -34.04 -5.82
C GLU A 246 19.63 -32.54 -6.13
N ASP A 247 18.46 -32.03 -6.54
CA ASP A 247 18.26 -30.61 -6.89
C ASP A 247 18.05 -29.71 -5.65
N ASN A 248 17.65 -30.29 -4.52
CA ASN A 248 17.48 -29.60 -3.25
C ASN A 248 17.90 -30.52 -2.10
N MET A 249 19.17 -30.41 -1.71
CA MET A 249 19.84 -31.30 -0.75
C MET A 249 19.42 -31.03 0.71
N TYR A 250 18.92 -29.82 1.00
CA TYR A 250 18.54 -29.39 2.35
C TYR A 250 17.15 -28.73 2.33
N PRO A 251 16.09 -29.44 1.93
CA PRO A 251 14.73 -28.91 1.98
C PRO A 251 14.35 -28.69 3.44
N VAL A 252 13.51 -27.71 3.72
CA VAL A 252 13.23 -27.31 5.10
C VAL A 252 11.73 -27.28 5.33
N LYS A 253 11.32 -27.75 6.52
CA LYS A 253 9.94 -27.77 6.95
C LYS A 253 9.71 -26.72 8.02
N GLU A 254 8.74 -25.84 7.80
CA GLU A 254 8.24 -24.94 8.83
C GLU A 254 7.55 -25.75 9.93
N ILE A 255 8.01 -25.57 11.17
CA ILE A 255 7.44 -26.23 12.36
C ILE A 255 6.61 -25.28 13.21
N ARG A 256 6.96 -23.99 13.21
CA ARG A 256 6.32 -22.95 13.99
C ARG A 256 6.54 -21.60 13.32
N LYS A 257 5.54 -20.73 13.40
CA LYS A 257 5.65 -19.33 13.01
C LYS A 257 5.16 -18.46 14.15
N GLU A 258 5.99 -17.52 14.57
CA GLU A 258 5.62 -16.43 15.47
C GLU A 258 5.41 -15.17 14.62
N VAL A 259 4.38 -14.39 14.95
CA VAL A 259 3.98 -13.20 14.19
C VAL A 259 3.89 -12.03 15.16
N THR A 260 4.61 -10.96 14.86
CA THR A 260 4.41 -9.65 15.49
C THR A 260 3.81 -8.70 14.47
N LYS A 261 2.83 -7.91 14.89
CA LYS A 261 2.09 -7.00 14.01
C LYS A 261 2.32 -5.56 14.44
N TYR A 262 2.52 -4.71 13.46
CA TYR A 262 2.72 -3.29 13.66
C TYR A 262 1.82 -2.49 12.74
N LYS A 263 1.32 -1.36 13.25
CA LYS A 263 0.67 -0.33 12.46
C LYS A 263 1.60 0.87 12.29
N LEU A 264 1.79 1.28 11.05
CA LEU A 264 2.49 2.49 10.64
C LEU A 264 1.49 3.64 10.73
N THR A 265 1.80 4.69 11.50
CA THR A 265 0.90 5.82 11.71
C THR A 265 1.64 7.15 11.62
N ASP A 266 0.91 8.24 11.45
CA ASP A 266 1.50 9.59 11.49
C ASP A 266 2.00 10.02 12.88
N GLN A 267 1.79 9.19 13.91
CA GLN A 267 2.31 9.39 15.28
C GLN A 267 3.47 8.46 15.65
N GLY A 268 3.79 7.45 14.83
CA GLY A 268 4.80 6.44 15.16
C GLY A 268 4.34 5.00 14.95
N LEU A 269 5.21 4.05 15.27
CA LEU A 269 4.91 2.62 15.16
C LEU A 269 4.08 2.15 16.35
N VAL A 270 3.01 1.41 16.11
CA VAL A 270 2.16 0.84 17.16
C VAL A 270 2.14 -0.68 17.03
N GLU A 271 2.66 -1.41 18.01
CA GLU A 271 2.53 -2.87 18.08
C GLU A 271 1.08 -3.26 18.43
N GLN A 272 0.55 -4.31 17.78
CA GLN A 272 -0.85 -4.76 17.89
C GLN A 272 -0.97 -6.09 18.63
#